data_AF-J9BDZ6-F1
#
_entry.id   AF-J9BDZ6-F1
#
_cell.length_a   1.000
_cell.length_b   1.000
_cell.length_c   1.000
_cell.angle_alpha   90.00
_cell.angle_beta   90.00
_cell.angle_gamma   90.00
#
_symmetry.space_group_name_H-M   'P 1'
#
loop_
_entity.id
_entity.type
_entity.pdbx_description
1 polymer ?
#
loop_
_entity_poly.entity_id
_entity_poly.type
_entity_poly.pdbx_seq_one_letter_code
_entity_poly.pdbx_strand_id
1 'polypeptide(L)'
;MLTTLVEKAFVRALRGEITDEEAADQIADSFGADSFTNNIQNYVNGVEVQHSINSDRKMDISANLQSQLCQQQQPKVLGTITLGDLHPAQIAQFQQAFAEASKGLASSVVFNVPVQKTDNPEEYFADEDRERCALLQELITGQRPLVLHPYVFLLNRRFKWTDIAIPVTGTDKFRVYRLNQARNSRCYYRCSGCETMAKEPGDPIAQIKLADGHLVGDVNPVHNLKCELFTFSNIVNRQFDREARLDVYNAIMSPKEAWNRGRLRALRAESLAPKGLLNSDEYPTWDMMNKVIMKLWRSA
;
A
#
# COMPACT_ATOMS: atom_id res chain seq x y z
N MET A 1 18.95 -25.18 4.98
CA MET A 1 18.45 -25.40 6.36
C MET A 1 17.61 -24.24 6.88
N LEU A 2 17.88 -22.98 6.51
CA LEU A 2 17.08 -21.82 6.93
C LEU A 2 15.60 -21.90 6.52
N THR A 3 15.32 -22.32 5.28
CA THR A 3 13.95 -22.45 4.73
C THR A 3 13.09 -23.42 5.54
N THR A 4 13.68 -24.53 5.98
CA THR A 4 12.97 -25.55 6.78
C THR A 4 12.69 -25.11 8.22
N LEU A 5 13.36 -24.09 8.75
CA LEU A 5 13.14 -23.57 10.11
C LEU A 5 12.02 -22.53 10.13
N VAL A 6 12.01 -21.62 9.16
CA VAL A 6 10.93 -20.63 8.98
C VAL A 6 9.60 -21.34 8.69
N GLU A 7 9.60 -22.35 7.81
CA GLU A 7 8.42 -23.17 7.53
C GLU A 7 7.91 -23.90 8.77
N LYS A 8 8.81 -24.40 9.63
CA LYS A 8 8.42 -25.09 10.88
C LYS A 8 7.83 -24.13 11.91
N ALA A 9 8.42 -22.95 12.12
CA ALA A 9 7.88 -21.96 13.05
C ALA A 9 6.50 -21.48 12.59
N PHE A 10 6.34 -21.23 11.29
CA PHE A 10 5.07 -20.80 10.72
C PHE A 10 3.96 -21.87 10.85
N VAL A 11 4.28 -23.14 10.57
CA VAL A 11 3.30 -24.24 10.71
C VAL A 11 2.90 -24.47 12.17
N ARG A 12 3.80 -24.24 13.14
CA ARG A 12 3.50 -24.35 14.57
C ARG A 12 2.60 -23.22 15.07
N ALA A 13 2.80 -21.99 14.58
CA ALA A 13 1.91 -20.86 14.85
C ALA A 13 0.48 -21.13 14.34
N LEU A 14 0.35 -21.64 13.10
CA LEU A 14 -0.94 -22.00 12.52
C LEU A 14 -1.69 -23.11 13.27
N ARG A 15 -0.97 -23.97 14.00
CA ARG A 15 -1.55 -25.01 14.86
C ARG A 15 -1.85 -24.53 16.27
N GLY A 16 -1.54 -23.26 16.60
CA GLY A 16 -1.66 -22.70 17.94
C GLY A 16 -0.67 -23.30 18.94
N GLU A 17 0.40 -23.93 18.45
CA GLU A 17 1.43 -24.56 19.31
C GLU A 17 2.42 -23.54 19.88
N ILE A 18 2.52 -22.37 19.26
CA ILE A 18 3.30 -21.20 19.69
C ILE A 18 2.51 -19.93 19.36
N THR A 19 2.77 -18.82 20.05
CA THR A 19 2.13 -17.54 19.73
C THR A 19 2.73 -16.89 18.49
N ASP A 20 2.02 -15.93 17.90
CA ASP A 20 2.52 -15.19 16.73
C ASP A 20 3.78 -14.39 17.07
N GLU A 21 3.89 -13.88 18.29
CA GLU A 21 5.10 -13.23 18.80
C GLU A 21 6.27 -14.22 18.93
N GLU A 22 6.04 -15.41 19.48
CA GLU A 22 7.08 -16.45 19.60
C GLU A 22 7.54 -16.98 18.23
N ALA A 23 6.63 -17.03 17.25
CA ALA A 23 6.96 -17.39 15.88
C ALA A 23 7.80 -16.31 15.20
N ALA A 24 7.46 -15.03 15.42
CA ALA A 24 8.22 -13.90 14.90
C ALA A 24 9.65 -13.85 15.47
N ASP A 25 9.81 -14.09 16.77
CA ASP A 25 11.11 -14.14 17.43
C ASP A 25 11.97 -15.32 16.94
N GLN A 26 11.38 -16.52 16.82
CA GLN A 26 12.09 -17.69 16.28
C GLN A 26 12.52 -17.50 14.82
N ILE A 27 11.70 -16.80 14.02
CA ILE A 27 12.02 -16.45 12.65
C ILE A 27 13.15 -15.40 12.65
N ALA A 28 13.09 -14.37 13.50
CA ALA A 28 14.12 -13.34 13.60
C ALA A 28 15.48 -13.91 14.03
N ASP A 29 15.51 -14.81 15.02
CA ASP A 29 16.72 -15.46 15.51
C ASP A 29 17.35 -16.38 14.45
N SER A 30 16.53 -16.98 13.58
CA SER A 30 17.04 -17.79 12.46
C SER A 30 17.80 -16.97 11.40
N PHE A 31 17.61 -15.64 11.38
CA PHE A 31 18.37 -14.72 10.54
C PHE A 31 19.57 -14.09 11.26
N GLY A 32 19.65 -14.21 12.59
CA GLY A 32 20.73 -13.64 13.42
C GLY A 32 21.90 -14.59 13.69
N ALA A 33 21.76 -15.89 13.43
CA ALA A 33 22.74 -16.90 13.82
C ALA A 33 24.04 -16.94 12.98
N ASP A 34 24.10 -16.27 11.82
CA ASP A 34 25.30 -16.27 10.95
C ASP A 34 26.20 -15.02 11.12
N SER A 35 25.95 -14.15 12.09
CA SER A 35 26.71 -12.89 12.24
C SER A 35 27.05 -12.55 13.69
N PHE A 36 27.86 -13.37 14.36
CA PHE A 36 28.60 -12.92 15.55
C PHE A 36 29.99 -13.53 15.64
N THR A 37 30.95 -12.94 14.93
CA THR A 37 32.32 -12.73 15.45
C THR A 37 32.91 -11.47 14.83
N ASN A 38 32.77 -10.33 15.51
CA ASN A 38 33.87 -9.45 15.94
C ASN A 38 33.48 -7.96 16.05
N ASN A 39 33.84 -7.40 17.22
CA ASN A 39 34.15 -6.00 17.55
C ASN A 39 33.03 -4.97 17.78
N ILE A 40 32.60 -4.95 19.04
CA ILE A 40 32.63 -3.81 19.97
C ILE A 40 33.69 -2.73 19.61
N GLN A 41 33.29 -1.44 19.51
CA GLN A 41 33.59 -0.33 20.46
C GLN A 41 33.47 1.09 19.83
N ASN A 42 32.78 1.99 20.57
CA ASN A 42 32.88 3.46 20.62
C ASN A 42 32.33 4.27 19.41
N TYR A 43 31.62 5.39 19.52
CA TYR A 43 31.76 6.54 20.44
C TYR A 43 30.43 7.30 20.65
N VAL A 44 30.38 8.07 21.73
CA VAL A 44 29.25 8.81 22.34
C VAL A 44 29.37 10.33 22.10
N ASN A 45 28.26 11.04 22.36
CA ASN A 45 27.99 12.50 22.47
C ASN A 45 27.39 13.14 21.19
N GLY A 46 26.28 13.89 21.20
CA GLY A 46 25.61 14.65 22.26
C GLY A 46 25.60 16.13 21.86
N VAL A 47 24.43 16.79 21.94
CA VAL A 47 24.16 18.23 22.24
C VAL A 47 22.81 18.67 21.66
N GLU A 48 22.17 19.54 22.43
CA GLU A 48 20.78 19.92 22.55
C GLU A 48 20.59 21.42 22.18
N VAL A 49 19.32 21.88 22.04
CA VAL A 49 18.83 23.27 22.31
C VAL A 49 19.09 24.31 21.18
N GLN A 50 18.21 25.26 20.74
CA GLN A 50 17.15 26.06 21.38
C GLN A 50 16.17 26.74 20.37
N HIS A 51 15.06 27.25 20.93
CA HIS A 51 13.96 28.06 20.37
C HIS A 51 14.31 29.46 19.81
N SER A 52 13.38 30.04 19.03
CA SER A 52 13.02 31.46 19.13
C SER A 52 11.59 31.77 18.65
N ILE A 53 11.00 32.78 19.29
CA ILE A 53 9.60 33.27 19.31
C ILE A 53 9.56 34.67 18.66
N ASN A 54 8.42 35.06 18.06
CA ASN A 54 7.74 36.40 18.12
C ASN A 54 6.63 36.48 17.05
N SER A 55 5.32 36.60 17.39
CA SER A 55 4.50 37.81 17.70
C SER A 55 4.47 38.85 16.55
N ASP A 56 3.36 39.45 16.09
CA ASP A 56 2.19 39.99 16.82
C ASP A 56 1.14 40.62 15.84
N ARG A 57 -0.10 40.89 16.34
CA ARG A 57 -1.14 41.90 15.91
C ARG A 57 -2.00 41.67 14.63
N LYS A 58 -3.30 42.07 14.51
CA LYS A 58 -4.36 42.67 15.38
C LYS A 58 -5.75 42.61 14.63
N MET A 59 -6.85 42.73 15.39
CA MET A 59 -8.30 42.76 15.03
C MET A 59 -8.84 44.01 14.27
N ASP A 60 -10.03 43.88 13.62
CA ASP A 60 -11.32 44.58 13.88
C ASP A 60 -12.35 44.26 12.74
N ILE A 61 -13.53 43.63 12.95
CA ILE A 61 -14.91 44.05 13.38
C ILE A 61 -15.65 45.05 12.45
N SER A 62 -16.83 44.64 11.92
CA SER A 62 -18.16 45.34 11.82
C SER A 62 -19.03 44.72 10.68
N ALA A 63 -20.16 44.02 10.92
CA ALA A 63 -21.56 44.51 11.00
C ALA A 63 -22.12 45.07 9.65
N ASN A 64 -23.34 44.84 9.13
CA ASN A 64 -24.62 44.19 9.48
C ASN A 64 -25.52 44.33 8.22
N LEU A 65 -26.48 43.44 7.91
CA LEU A 65 -27.87 43.80 7.49
C LEU A 65 -28.76 42.58 7.14
N GLN A 66 -29.98 42.67 7.66
CA GLN A 66 -31.12 41.74 7.62
C GLN A 66 -31.83 41.62 6.24
N SER A 67 -32.47 40.47 6.01
CA SER A 67 -33.86 40.42 5.55
C SER A 67 -34.55 39.10 5.95
N GLN A 68 -35.76 39.20 6.51
CA GLN A 68 -36.66 38.11 6.89
C GLN A 68 -37.95 38.24 6.07
N LEU A 69 -38.48 37.12 5.56
CA LEU A 69 -39.93 36.93 5.40
C LEU A 69 -40.33 35.45 5.26
N CYS A 70 -41.43 35.12 5.96
CA CYS A 70 -42.33 33.95 5.89
C CYS A 70 -41.91 32.60 6.53
N GLN A 71 -42.60 32.31 7.65
CA GLN A 71 -42.58 31.05 8.41
C GLN A 71 -43.72 30.11 7.94
N GLN A 72 -43.37 28.87 7.59
CA GLN A 72 -44.27 27.71 7.74
C GLN A 72 -43.75 26.89 8.93
N GLN A 73 -44.63 26.53 9.87
CA GLN A 73 -44.27 25.83 11.11
C GLN A 73 -43.77 24.42 10.82
N GLN A 74 -42.44 24.25 10.85
CA GLN A 74 -41.78 22.95 10.98
C GLN A 74 -41.56 22.63 12.47
N PRO A 75 -41.51 21.33 12.86
CA PRO A 75 -41.16 20.93 14.21
C PRO A 75 -39.85 21.60 14.63
N LYS A 76 -39.84 22.15 15.84
CA LYS A 76 -38.73 22.94 16.39
C LYS A 76 -37.51 22.03 16.61
N VAL A 77 -36.67 21.91 15.58
CA VAL A 77 -35.42 21.14 15.64
C VAL A 77 -34.51 21.79 16.69
N LEU A 78 -34.28 21.09 17.81
CA LEU A 78 -33.52 21.61 18.94
C LEU A 78 -31.99 21.61 18.71
N GLY A 79 -31.53 21.00 17.62
CA GLY A 79 -30.13 20.98 17.20
C GLY A 79 -29.83 19.84 16.23
N THR A 80 -28.75 19.98 15.47
CA THR A 80 -28.21 18.96 14.55
C THR A 80 -26.86 18.53 15.07
N ILE A 81 -26.66 17.23 15.32
CA ILE A 81 -25.36 16.67 15.73
C ILE A 81 -24.84 15.82 14.59
N THR A 82 -23.72 16.23 14.00
CA THR A 82 -22.99 15.45 12.99
C THR A 82 -22.02 14.49 13.68
N LEU A 83 -22.31 13.20 13.65
CA LEU A 83 -21.45 12.13 14.17
C LEU A 83 -20.51 11.67 13.05
N GLY A 84 -19.50 12.49 12.74
CA GLY A 84 -18.63 12.31 11.56
C GLY A 84 -17.62 11.16 11.63
N ASP A 85 -17.26 10.68 12.83
CA ASP A 85 -16.09 9.79 13.00
C ASP A 85 -16.32 8.63 14.01
N LEU A 86 -17.57 8.34 14.39
CA LEU A 86 -17.86 7.30 15.39
C LEU A 86 -18.08 5.92 14.76
N HIS A 87 -17.56 4.89 15.40
CA HIS A 87 -17.81 3.50 15.04
C HIS A 87 -19.32 3.17 15.20
N PRO A 88 -19.93 2.29 14.37
CA PRO A 88 -21.38 1.99 14.46
C PRO A 88 -21.87 1.60 15.85
N ALA A 89 -21.04 0.86 16.61
CA ALA A 89 -21.35 0.50 18.00
C ALA A 89 -21.44 1.71 18.94
N GLN A 90 -20.61 2.74 18.74
CA GLN A 90 -20.64 3.98 19.52
C GLN A 90 -21.86 4.83 19.15
N ILE A 91 -22.24 4.84 17.87
CA ILE A 91 -23.46 5.51 17.40
C ILE A 91 -24.69 4.87 18.06
N ALA A 92 -24.76 3.53 18.10
CA ALA A 92 -25.86 2.82 18.74
C ALA A 92 -25.94 3.10 20.25
N GLN A 93 -24.79 3.10 20.95
CA GLN A 93 -24.74 3.49 22.37
C GLN A 93 -25.21 4.93 22.59
N PHE A 94 -24.82 5.85 21.72
CA PHE A 94 -25.23 7.26 21.81
C PHE A 94 -26.74 7.42 21.58
N GLN A 95 -27.30 6.72 20.59
CA GLN A 95 -28.73 6.69 20.32
C GLN A 95 -29.52 6.11 21.48
N GLN A 96 -29.04 5.03 22.09
CA GLN A 96 -29.68 4.40 23.25
C GLN A 96 -29.65 5.31 24.48
N ALA A 97 -28.48 5.89 24.81
CA ALA A 97 -28.34 6.83 25.92
C ALA A 97 -29.23 8.07 25.73
N PHE A 98 -29.33 8.58 24.49
CA PHE A 98 -30.21 9.70 24.18
C PHE A 98 -31.69 9.31 24.30
N ALA A 99 -32.09 8.14 23.80
CA ALA A 99 -33.47 7.65 23.90
C ALA A 99 -33.90 7.49 25.37
N GLU A 100 -32.99 7.06 26.25
CA GLU A 100 -33.24 6.99 27.69
C GLU A 100 -33.34 8.38 28.34
N ALA A 101 -32.43 9.30 27.99
CA ALA A 101 -32.42 10.66 28.53
C ALA A 101 -33.61 11.51 28.05
N SER A 102 -34.20 11.18 26.89
CA SER A 102 -35.32 11.90 26.28
C SER A 102 -36.69 11.33 26.61
N LYS A 103 -36.77 10.27 27.44
CA LYS A 103 -38.05 9.76 27.96
C LYS A 103 -38.81 10.87 28.70
N GLY A 104 -39.83 11.44 28.06
CA GLY A 104 -40.69 12.49 28.60
C GLY A 104 -40.60 13.86 27.91
N LEU A 105 -39.70 14.05 26.94
CA LEU A 105 -39.59 15.30 26.18
C LEU A 105 -40.25 15.15 24.80
N ALA A 106 -41.24 16.00 24.51
CA ALA A 106 -42.02 16.01 23.27
C ALA A 106 -41.30 16.68 22.08
N SER A 107 -40.00 16.44 21.91
CA SER A 107 -39.22 16.99 20.79
C SER A 107 -38.50 15.89 20.02
N SER A 108 -38.71 15.84 18.71
CA SER A 108 -37.98 14.95 17.81
C SER A 108 -36.60 15.52 17.50
N VAL A 109 -35.56 14.72 17.74
CA VAL A 109 -34.20 14.99 17.24
C VAL A 109 -33.93 14.03 16.10
N VAL A 110 -33.65 14.57 14.91
CA VAL A 110 -33.28 13.79 13.74
C VAL A 110 -31.78 13.57 13.78
N PHE A 111 -31.36 12.34 14.05
CA PHE A 111 -29.96 11.94 13.87
C PHE A 111 -29.72 11.73 12.37
N ASN A 112 -29.04 12.68 11.72
CA ASN A 112 -28.40 12.41 10.45
C ASN A 112 -27.16 11.56 10.72
N VAL A 113 -27.37 10.26 10.86
CA VAL A 113 -26.29 9.29 10.71
C VAL A 113 -26.01 9.23 9.22
N PRO A 114 -24.84 9.67 8.73
CA PRO A 114 -24.44 9.34 7.39
C PRO A 114 -24.47 7.81 7.34
N VAL A 115 -25.38 7.24 6.56
CA VAL A 115 -25.25 5.85 6.15
C VAL A 115 -23.92 5.84 5.41
N GLN A 116 -22.84 5.45 6.09
CA GLN A 116 -21.66 4.99 5.41
C GLN A 116 -22.17 3.78 4.65
N LYS A 117 -22.49 3.98 3.37
CA LYS A 117 -22.45 2.88 2.44
C LYS A 117 -21.06 2.33 2.61
N THR A 118 -20.96 1.19 3.27
CA THR A 118 -19.79 0.33 3.22
C THR A 118 -19.76 -0.25 1.81
N ASP A 119 -19.58 0.62 0.81
CA ASP A 119 -19.23 0.21 -0.53
C ASP A 119 -17.83 -0.35 -0.34
N ASN A 120 -17.73 -1.68 -0.23
CA ASN A 120 -16.45 -2.36 -0.16
C ASN A 120 -15.69 -1.95 -1.43
N PRO A 121 -14.61 -1.18 -1.35
CA PRO A 121 -13.98 -0.63 -2.55
C PRO A 121 -13.41 -1.74 -3.45
N GLU A 122 -13.24 -2.94 -2.93
CA GLU A 122 -12.84 -4.11 -3.71
C GLU A 122 -13.96 -4.64 -4.62
N GLU A 123 -15.23 -4.32 -4.37
CA GLU A 123 -16.36 -4.66 -5.26
C GLU A 123 -16.31 -3.90 -6.60
N TYR A 124 -15.55 -2.80 -6.66
CA TYR A 124 -15.26 -2.11 -7.91
C TYR A 124 -14.58 -3.02 -8.94
N PHE A 125 -13.79 -4.00 -8.47
CA PHE A 125 -13.01 -4.88 -9.32
C PHE A 125 -13.81 -6.13 -9.70
N ALA A 126 -13.77 -6.47 -10.99
CA ALA A 126 -14.37 -7.69 -11.51
C ALA A 126 -13.54 -8.92 -11.12
N ASP A 127 -14.12 -10.12 -11.19
CA ASP A 127 -13.37 -11.37 -10.97
C ASP A 127 -12.23 -11.52 -11.98
N GLU A 128 -12.42 -11.03 -13.19
CA GLU A 128 -11.39 -10.95 -14.24
C GLU A 128 -10.18 -10.10 -13.79
N ASP A 129 -10.41 -9.01 -13.05
CA ASP A 129 -9.33 -8.16 -12.51
C ASP A 129 -8.51 -8.92 -11.45
N ARG A 130 -9.19 -9.68 -10.60
CA ARG A 130 -8.57 -10.52 -9.56
C ARG A 130 -7.79 -11.67 -10.17
N GLU A 131 -8.34 -12.33 -11.19
CA GLU A 131 -7.66 -13.41 -11.92
C GLU A 131 -6.42 -12.91 -12.67
N ARG A 132 -6.47 -11.69 -13.24
CA ARG A 132 -5.28 -11.05 -13.82
C ARG A 132 -4.20 -10.80 -12.77
N CYS A 133 -4.57 -10.35 -11.57
CA CYS A 133 -3.62 -10.21 -10.48
C CYS A 133 -3.03 -11.56 -10.05
N ALA A 134 -3.87 -12.60 -9.97
CA ALA A 134 -3.44 -13.95 -9.64
C ALA A 134 -2.42 -14.50 -10.66
N LEU A 135 -2.72 -14.36 -11.95
CA LEU A 135 -1.81 -14.76 -13.03
C LEU A 135 -0.51 -13.95 -13.00
N LEU A 136 -0.59 -12.63 -12.78
CA LEU A 136 0.59 -11.77 -12.67
C LEU A 136 1.50 -12.24 -11.52
N GLN A 137 0.90 -12.52 -10.35
CA GLN A 137 1.63 -13.06 -9.20
C GLN A 137 2.22 -14.44 -9.50
N GLU A 138 1.46 -15.34 -10.10
CA GLU A 138 1.92 -16.69 -10.47
C GLU A 138 3.11 -16.64 -11.43
N LEU A 139 3.09 -15.76 -12.43
CA LEU A 139 4.22 -15.60 -13.35
C LEU A 139 5.46 -15.07 -12.65
N ILE A 140 5.30 -14.14 -11.71
CA ILE A 140 6.41 -13.56 -10.95
C ILE A 140 6.99 -14.60 -9.98
N THR A 141 6.17 -15.20 -9.13
CA THR A 141 6.60 -16.04 -8.00
C THR A 141 6.73 -17.51 -8.36
N GLY A 142 6.08 -17.95 -9.44
CA GLY A 142 5.90 -19.37 -9.79
C GLY A 142 4.80 -20.07 -8.99
N GLN A 143 4.03 -19.33 -8.18
CA GLN A 143 2.98 -19.88 -7.32
C GLN A 143 1.69 -19.09 -7.45
N ARG A 144 0.59 -19.79 -7.75
CA ARG A 144 -0.73 -19.18 -7.76
C ARG A 144 -1.17 -18.83 -6.34
N PRO A 145 -1.63 -17.59 -6.08
CA PRO A 145 -2.09 -17.22 -4.75
C PRO A 145 -3.36 -17.98 -4.36
N LEU A 146 -3.48 -18.32 -3.07
CA LEU A 146 -4.69 -18.94 -2.51
C LEU A 146 -5.84 -17.94 -2.33
N VAL A 147 -5.50 -16.67 -2.12
CA VAL A 147 -6.46 -15.57 -1.94
C VAL A 147 -6.31 -14.61 -3.11
N LEU A 148 -7.42 -14.33 -3.78
CA LEU A 148 -7.46 -13.46 -4.95
C LEU A 148 -7.68 -12.01 -4.51
N HIS A 149 -6.62 -11.22 -4.56
CA HIS A 149 -6.69 -9.79 -4.30
C HIS A 149 -6.75 -8.99 -5.60
N PRO A 150 -7.43 -7.83 -5.63
CA PRO A 150 -7.38 -6.89 -6.76
C PRO A 150 -6.07 -6.09 -6.81
N TYR A 151 -4.97 -6.66 -6.33
CA TYR A 151 -3.64 -6.07 -6.39
C TYR A 151 -2.55 -7.14 -6.22
N VAL A 152 -1.32 -6.82 -6.62
CA VAL A 152 -0.15 -7.68 -6.49
C VAL A 152 1.01 -6.91 -5.85
N PHE A 153 1.67 -7.49 -4.85
CA PHE A 153 2.90 -6.92 -4.30
C PHE A 153 4.07 -7.09 -5.27
N LEU A 154 4.86 -6.04 -5.39
CA LEU A 154 5.98 -5.93 -6.30
C LEU A 154 7.25 -5.54 -5.52
N LEU A 155 8.37 -6.12 -5.92
CA LEU A 155 9.69 -5.75 -5.45
C LEU A 155 9.98 -4.31 -5.90
N ASN A 156 10.41 -3.44 -4.99
CA ASN A 156 10.72 -2.05 -5.29
C ASN A 156 12.18 -1.87 -5.76
N ARG A 157 12.63 -0.62 -5.98
CA ARG A 157 14.04 -0.35 -6.41
C ARG A 157 15.09 -0.63 -5.32
N ARG A 158 14.67 -0.73 -4.05
CA ARG A 158 15.50 -1.07 -2.88
C ARG A 158 15.30 -2.54 -2.47
N PHE A 159 14.76 -3.36 -3.36
CA PHE A 159 14.52 -4.79 -3.14
C PHE A 159 13.63 -5.11 -1.94
N LYS A 160 12.61 -4.28 -1.68
CA LYS A 160 11.55 -4.57 -0.70
C LYS A 160 10.20 -4.78 -1.41
N TRP A 161 9.42 -5.76 -0.97
CA TRP A 161 8.09 -6.08 -1.50
C TRP A 161 7.04 -5.08 -1.00
N THR A 162 7.15 -3.83 -1.44
CA THR A 162 6.32 -2.71 -0.96
C THR A 162 5.67 -1.92 -2.08
N ASP A 163 6.04 -2.12 -3.34
CA ASP A 163 5.28 -1.55 -4.44
C ASP A 163 4.03 -2.45 -4.63
N ILE A 164 2.93 -1.90 -5.14
CA ILE A 164 1.76 -2.69 -5.52
C ILE A 164 1.32 -2.36 -6.94
N ALA A 165 0.93 -3.37 -7.71
CA ALA A 165 0.22 -3.21 -8.97
C ALA A 165 -1.27 -3.39 -8.75
N ILE A 166 -2.07 -2.49 -9.30
CA ILE A 166 -3.54 -2.54 -9.28
C ILE A 166 -4.04 -2.55 -10.72
N PRO A 167 -4.95 -3.46 -11.10
CA PRO A 167 -5.51 -3.52 -12.43
C PRO A 167 -6.37 -2.28 -12.70
N VAL A 168 -6.37 -1.81 -13.95
CA VAL A 168 -7.38 -0.85 -14.40
C VAL A 168 -8.54 -1.63 -15.00
N THR A 169 -9.69 -1.57 -14.34
CA THR A 169 -10.92 -2.30 -14.73
C THR A 169 -11.30 -1.99 -16.17
N GLY A 170 -11.72 -3.02 -16.90
CA GLY A 170 -12.06 -2.92 -18.33
C GLY A 170 -10.86 -2.81 -19.28
N THR A 171 -9.63 -2.94 -18.78
CA THR A 171 -8.39 -2.94 -19.59
C THR A 171 -7.47 -4.08 -19.19
N ASP A 172 -6.46 -4.38 -20.01
CA ASP A 172 -5.40 -5.36 -19.73
C ASP A 172 -4.21 -4.77 -18.95
N LYS A 173 -4.31 -3.51 -18.51
CA LYS A 173 -3.20 -2.75 -17.94
C LYS A 173 -3.33 -2.54 -16.44
N PHE A 174 -2.25 -2.03 -15.85
CA PHE A 174 -2.11 -1.82 -14.41
C PHE A 174 -1.58 -0.43 -14.10
N ARG A 175 -1.87 0.04 -12.90
CA ARG A 175 -1.18 1.14 -12.25
C ARG A 175 -0.28 0.59 -11.16
N VAL A 176 0.95 1.09 -11.09
CA VAL A 176 1.88 0.75 -10.03
C VAL A 176 1.92 1.88 -9.01
N TYR A 177 1.81 1.53 -7.74
CA TYR A 177 1.88 2.45 -6.62
C TYR A 177 3.04 2.07 -5.69
N ARG A 178 3.71 3.07 -5.13
CA ARG A 178 4.83 2.92 -4.20
C ARG A 178 4.37 3.22 -2.79
N LEU A 179 4.81 2.41 -1.83
CA LEU A 179 4.54 2.66 -0.42
C LEU A 179 5.13 4.02 -0.03
N ASN A 180 4.27 4.92 0.45
CA ASN A 180 4.66 6.21 0.98
C ASN A 180 4.76 6.16 2.52
N GLN A 181 3.78 5.55 3.17
CA GLN A 181 3.73 5.47 4.63
C GLN A 181 2.95 4.25 5.10
N ALA A 182 3.37 3.64 6.22
CA ALA A 182 2.60 2.61 6.92
C ALA A 182 2.37 3.04 8.38
N ARG A 183 1.15 2.88 8.91
CA ARG A 183 0.74 3.22 10.29
C ARG A 183 -0.41 2.33 10.75
N ASN A 184 -0.29 1.69 11.92
CA ASN A 184 -1.39 1.00 12.62
C ASN A 184 -2.31 0.19 11.67
N SER A 185 -1.73 -0.77 10.93
CA SER A 185 -2.36 -1.59 9.88
C SER A 185 -2.80 -0.92 8.57
N ARG A 186 -2.57 0.39 8.41
CA ARG A 186 -2.84 1.14 7.17
C ARG A 186 -1.57 1.41 6.39
N CYS A 187 -1.61 1.15 5.08
CA CYS A 187 -0.54 1.47 4.15
C CYS A 187 -1.04 2.47 3.11
N TYR A 188 -0.36 3.60 2.98
CA TYR A 188 -0.66 4.67 2.04
C TYR A 188 0.32 4.57 0.88
N TYR A 189 -0.21 4.55 -0.34
CA TYR A 189 0.59 4.44 -1.54
C TYR A 189 0.37 5.63 -2.46
N ARG A 190 1.42 5.98 -3.21
CA ARG A 190 1.39 7.03 -4.25
C ARG A 190 1.66 6.40 -5.60
N CYS A 191 0.98 6.87 -6.64
CA CYS A 191 1.20 6.35 -7.98
C CYS A 191 2.65 6.59 -8.42
N SER A 192 3.33 5.51 -8.83
CA SER A 192 4.72 5.53 -9.31
C SER A 192 4.91 6.48 -10.49
N GLY A 193 3.95 6.52 -11.42
CA GLY A 193 4.00 7.37 -12.61
C GLY A 193 3.79 8.84 -12.25
N CYS A 194 2.70 9.16 -11.53
CA CYS A 194 2.41 10.53 -11.10
C CYS A 194 3.54 11.13 -10.26
N GLU A 195 4.09 10.38 -9.31
CA GLU A 195 5.20 10.85 -8.47
C GLU A 195 6.46 11.18 -9.29
N THR A 196 6.73 10.44 -10.37
CA THR A 196 7.88 10.73 -11.25
C THR A 196 7.65 11.97 -12.12
N MET A 197 6.39 12.32 -12.39
CA MET A 197 6.04 13.47 -13.23
C MET A 197 5.75 14.74 -12.44
N ALA A 198 5.39 14.63 -11.16
CA ALA A 198 5.08 15.76 -10.29
C ALA A 198 6.33 16.62 -10.08
N LYS A 199 6.49 17.65 -10.90
CA LYS A 199 7.62 18.57 -10.89
C LYS A 199 7.25 19.90 -10.24
N GLU A 200 5.96 20.25 -10.26
CA GLU A 200 5.46 21.52 -9.76
C GLU A 200 4.47 21.32 -8.59
N PRO A 201 4.42 22.27 -7.64
CA PRO A 201 3.39 22.27 -6.59
C PRO A 201 2.00 22.34 -7.21
N GLY A 202 1.18 21.32 -6.97
CA GLY A 202 -0.18 21.22 -7.51
C GLY A 202 -0.37 20.12 -8.55
N ASP A 203 0.72 19.51 -9.05
CA ASP A 203 0.63 18.33 -9.91
C ASP A 203 -0.10 17.19 -9.16
N PRO A 204 -1.15 16.58 -9.75
CA PRO A 204 -1.92 15.55 -9.07
C PRO A 204 -1.06 14.29 -8.89
N ILE A 205 -0.91 13.86 -7.64
CA ILE A 205 -0.32 12.56 -7.27
C ILE A 205 -1.45 11.70 -6.73
N ALA A 206 -1.91 10.77 -7.56
CA ALA A 206 -2.92 9.80 -7.16
C ALA A 206 -2.43 8.95 -5.98
N GLN A 207 -3.31 8.74 -5.00
CA GLN A 207 -3.03 7.98 -3.79
C GLN A 207 -4.12 6.96 -3.53
N ILE A 208 -3.71 5.81 -3.01
CA ILE A 208 -4.59 4.72 -2.61
C ILE A 208 -4.17 4.25 -1.22
N LYS A 209 -5.04 3.46 -0.58
CA LYS A 209 -4.85 3.01 0.79
C LYS A 209 -5.17 1.53 0.89
N LEU A 210 -4.34 0.79 1.60
CA LEU A 210 -4.68 -0.51 2.16
C LEU A 210 -4.94 -0.34 3.65
N ALA A 211 -5.97 -1.00 4.18
CA ALA A 211 -6.19 -1.17 5.62
C ALA A 211 -6.45 -2.66 5.87
N ASP A 212 -5.71 -3.24 6.81
CA ASP A 212 -5.84 -4.66 7.18
C ASP A 212 -5.74 -5.61 5.96
N GLY A 213 -4.92 -5.24 4.96
CA GLY A 213 -4.75 -6.01 3.73
C GLY A 213 -5.83 -5.81 2.67
N HIS A 214 -6.76 -4.87 2.83
CA HIS A 214 -7.82 -4.59 1.86
C HIS A 214 -7.73 -3.17 1.30
N LEU A 215 -8.11 -2.98 0.04
CA LEU A 215 -8.23 -1.65 -0.55
C LEU A 215 -9.36 -0.87 0.11
N VAL A 216 -9.05 0.34 0.57
CA VAL A 216 -10.01 1.23 1.25
C VAL A 216 -10.04 2.63 0.67
N GLY A 217 -11.21 3.27 0.71
CA GLY A 217 -11.43 4.60 0.17
C GLY A 217 -11.52 4.62 -1.35
N ASP A 218 -10.97 5.66 -1.97
CA ASP A 218 -10.98 5.83 -3.42
C ASP A 218 -9.93 4.92 -4.10
N VAL A 219 -10.42 3.92 -4.85
CA VAL A 219 -9.59 2.95 -5.60
C VAL A 219 -9.30 3.38 -7.03
N ASN A 220 -9.97 4.43 -7.53
CA ASN A 220 -9.72 5.00 -8.85
C ASN A 220 -9.45 6.52 -8.75
N PRO A 221 -8.41 6.92 -7.99
CA PRO A 221 -8.09 8.33 -7.79
C PRO A 221 -7.72 9.00 -9.11
N VAL A 222 -7.89 10.32 -9.19
CA VAL A 222 -7.50 11.10 -10.36
C VAL A 222 -5.97 11.06 -10.54
N HIS A 223 -5.52 10.63 -11.73
CA HIS A 223 -4.11 10.64 -12.12
C HIS A 223 -3.78 11.85 -12.99
N ASN A 224 -2.49 12.18 -13.07
CA ASN A 224 -2.00 13.07 -14.11
C ASN A 224 -2.32 12.49 -15.50
N LEU A 225 -2.75 13.34 -16.44
CA LEU A 225 -3.15 12.93 -17.80
C LEU A 225 -2.05 12.21 -18.59
N LYS A 226 -0.78 12.48 -18.28
CA LYS A 226 0.39 11.83 -18.90
C LYS A 226 0.82 10.56 -18.17
N CYS A 227 0.10 10.11 -17.13
CA CYS A 227 0.46 8.94 -16.35
C CYS A 227 0.17 7.66 -17.13
N GLU A 228 1.20 7.12 -17.76
CA GLU A 228 1.11 5.88 -18.52
C GLU A 228 0.81 4.67 -17.62
N LEU A 229 0.09 3.72 -18.22
CA LEU A 229 -0.27 2.44 -17.60
C LEU A 229 0.80 1.40 -17.92
N PHE A 230 1.00 0.47 -16.99
CA PHE A 230 1.93 -0.64 -17.14
C PHE A 230 1.24 -1.84 -17.77
N THR A 231 1.92 -2.49 -18.73
CA THR A 231 1.48 -3.77 -19.28
C THR A 231 1.94 -4.95 -18.42
N PHE A 232 1.36 -6.13 -18.64
CA PHE A 232 1.83 -7.39 -18.07
C PHE A 232 3.33 -7.59 -18.32
N SER A 233 3.74 -7.49 -19.58
CA SER A 233 5.12 -7.64 -20.02
C SER A 233 6.06 -6.70 -19.28
N ASN A 234 5.69 -5.42 -19.15
CA ASN A 234 6.52 -4.45 -18.44
C ASN A 234 6.70 -4.79 -16.96
N ILE A 235 5.64 -5.25 -16.28
CA ILE A 235 5.72 -5.59 -14.85
C ILE A 235 6.57 -6.84 -14.64
N VAL A 236 6.26 -7.94 -15.35
CA VAL A 236 6.93 -9.23 -15.15
C VAL A 236 8.42 -9.13 -15.43
N ASN A 237 8.81 -8.56 -16.58
CA ASN A 237 10.23 -8.41 -16.93
C ASN A 237 10.97 -7.53 -15.92
N ARG A 238 10.32 -6.48 -15.40
CA ARG A 238 10.89 -5.62 -14.36
C ARG A 238 11.05 -6.33 -13.02
N GLN A 239 10.17 -7.26 -12.66
CA GLN A 239 10.32 -8.05 -11.44
C GLN A 239 11.46 -9.05 -11.56
N PHE A 240 11.57 -9.78 -12.67
CA PHE A 240 12.70 -10.68 -12.90
C PHE A 240 14.04 -9.94 -12.91
N ASP A 241 14.09 -8.74 -13.49
CA ASP A 241 15.25 -7.86 -13.44
C ASP A 241 15.63 -7.49 -11.99
N ARG A 242 14.65 -7.03 -11.19
CA ARG A 242 14.87 -6.64 -9.80
C ARG A 242 15.32 -7.81 -8.93
N GLU A 243 14.76 -9.00 -9.13
CA GLU A 243 15.15 -10.21 -8.40
C GLU A 243 16.56 -10.67 -8.79
N ALA A 244 16.92 -10.63 -10.08
CA ALA A 244 18.29 -10.90 -10.52
C ALA A 244 19.30 -9.93 -9.88
N ARG A 245 18.95 -8.65 -9.77
CA ARG A 245 19.78 -7.66 -9.06
C ARG A 245 19.87 -7.92 -7.56
N LEU A 246 18.79 -8.38 -6.94
CA LEU A 246 18.78 -8.76 -5.53
C LEU A 246 19.69 -9.96 -5.26
N ASP A 247 19.68 -10.97 -6.13
CA ASP A 247 20.59 -12.12 -6.02
C ASP A 247 22.07 -11.69 -6.03
N VAL A 248 22.42 -10.72 -6.89
CA VAL A 248 23.78 -10.16 -6.93
C VAL A 248 24.08 -9.30 -5.71
N TYR A 249 23.14 -8.47 -5.28
CA TYR A 249 23.28 -7.63 -4.10
C TYR A 249 23.52 -8.47 -2.83
N ASN A 250 22.89 -9.64 -2.73
CA ASN A 250 23.07 -10.58 -1.63
C ASN A 250 24.25 -11.55 -1.82
N ALA A 251 25.11 -11.32 -2.83
CA ALA A 251 26.24 -12.19 -3.19
C ALA A 251 25.88 -13.67 -3.44
N ILE A 252 24.63 -13.95 -3.86
CA ILE A 252 24.14 -15.32 -4.16
C ILE A 252 24.62 -15.78 -5.54
N MET A 253 24.72 -14.87 -6.51
CA MET A 253 25.11 -15.17 -7.89
C MET A 253 26.02 -14.10 -8.48
N SER A 254 26.85 -14.47 -9.46
CA SER A 254 27.58 -13.47 -10.24
C SER A 254 26.64 -12.66 -11.15
N PRO A 255 27.02 -11.44 -11.57
CA PRO A 255 26.20 -10.60 -12.43
C PRO A 255 25.65 -11.27 -13.69
N LYS A 256 26.48 -12.06 -14.38
CA LYS A 256 26.09 -12.69 -15.64
C LYS A 256 25.15 -13.86 -15.42
N GLU A 257 25.39 -14.66 -14.38
CA GLU A 257 24.53 -15.77 -14.01
C GLU A 257 23.14 -15.28 -13.59
N ALA A 258 23.08 -14.25 -12.74
CA ALA A 258 21.83 -13.65 -12.32
C ALA A 258 21.02 -13.08 -13.51
N TRP A 259 21.70 -12.39 -14.44
CA TRP A 259 21.05 -11.90 -15.66
C TRP A 259 20.52 -13.04 -16.54
N ASN A 260 21.33 -14.09 -16.76
CA ASN A 260 20.92 -15.28 -17.52
C ASN A 260 19.69 -15.94 -16.88
N ARG A 261 19.68 -16.09 -15.55
CA ARG A 261 18.55 -16.64 -14.79
C ARG A 261 17.29 -15.80 -14.99
N GLY A 262 17.38 -14.48 -14.88
CA GLY A 262 16.25 -13.59 -15.11
C GLY A 262 15.73 -13.66 -16.55
N ARG A 263 16.62 -13.73 -17.55
CA ARG A 263 16.23 -13.89 -18.97
C ARG A 263 15.53 -15.23 -19.23
N LEU A 264 16.02 -16.32 -18.64
CA LEU A 264 15.37 -17.63 -18.74
C LEU A 264 13.97 -17.62 -18.11
N ARG A 265 13.79 -16.90 -17.00
CA ARG A 265 12.46 -16.71 -16.39
C ARG A 265 11.53 -15.90 -17.28
N ALA A 266 12.01 -14.85 -17.94
CA ALA A 266 11.23 -14.10 -18.93
C ALA A 266 10.74 -15.00 -20.08
N LEU A 267 11.64 -15.81 -20.66
CA LEU A 267 11.30 -16.77 -21.73
C LEU A 267 10.28 -17.81 -21.25
N ARG A 268 10.47 -18.35 -20.04
CA ARG A 268 9.51 -19.30 -19.46
C ARG A 268 8.15 -18.66 -19.23
N ALA A 269 8.10 -17.44 -18.68
CA ALA A 269 6.85 -16.73 -18.44
C ALA A 269 6.12 -16.45 -19.76
N GLU A 270 6.82 -16.08 -20.83
CA GLU A 270 6.22 -15.91 -22.16
C GLU A 270 5.59 -17.21 -22.67
N SER A 271 6.26 -18.36 -22.47
CA SER A 271 5.72 -19.66 -22.90
C SER A 271 4.48 -20.12 -22.12
N LEU A 272 4.31 -19.64 -20.87
CA LEU A 272 3.19 -20.01 -20.00
C LEU A 272 2.02 -19.02 -20.11
N ALA A 273 2.30 -17.77 -20.46
CA ALA A 273 1.29 -16.73 -20.57
C ALA A 273 0.46 -16.89 -21.86
N PRO A 274 -0.80 -16.39 -21.87
CA PRO A 274 -1.58 -16.26 -23.09
C PRO A 274 -0.80 -15.53 -24.20
N LYS A 275 -0.98 -15.99 -25.44
CA LYS A 275 -0.23 -15.48 -26.59
C LYS A 275 -0.40 -13.96 -26.73
N GLY A 276 0.72 -13.25 -26.81
CA GLY A 276 0.76 -11.79 -26.97
C GLY A 276 0.64 -10.98 -25.68
N LEU A 277 0.42 -11.62 -24.52
CA LEU A 277 0.31 -10.91 -23.23
C LEU A 277 1.67 -10.48 -22.68
N LEU A 278 2.71 -11.30 -22.92
CA LEU A 278 4.06 -11.12 -22.43
C LEU A 278 5.02 -11.16 -23.60
N ASN A 279 5.99 -10.25 -23.62
CA ASN A 279 7.09 -10.25 -24.58
C ASN A 279 8.41 -10.35 -23.80
N SER A 280 9.11 -11.48 -23.89
CA SER A 280 10.37 -11.62 -23.15
C SER A 280 11.45 -10.68 -23.66
N ASP A 281 11.38 -10.19 -24.90
CA ASP A 281 12.35 -9.24 -25.48
C ASP A 281 12.33 -7.85 -24.82
N GLU A 282 11.29 -7.54 -24.05
CA GLU A 282 11.30 -6.37 -23.16
C GLU A 282 12.18 -6.56 -21.91
N TYR A 283 12.64 -7.79 -21.63
CA TYR A 283 13.63 -8.02 -20.59
C TYR A 283 14.94 -7.31 -20.93
N PRO A 284 15.53 -6.55 -20.00
CA PRO A 284 16.72 -5.75 -20.28
C PRO A 284 17.87 -6.57 -20.87
N THR A 285 18.50 -6.06 -21.93
CA THR A 285 19.68 -6.69 -22.54
C THR A 285 20.86 -6.73 -21.58
N TRP A 286 21.80 -7.65 -21.81
CA TRP A 286 22.99 -7.77 -20.98
C TRP A 286 23.79 -6.47 -20.95
N ASP A 287 23.95 -5.78 -22.07
CA ASP A 287 24.76 -4.55 -22.13
C ASP A 287 24.16 -3.41 -21.29
N MET A 288 22.83 -3.28 -21.28
CA MET A 288 22.13 -2.33 -20.43
C MET A 288 22.29 -2.69 -18.94
N MET A 289 22.21 -3.98 -18.64
CA MET A 289 22.18 -4.51 -17.28
C MET A 289 23.55 -4.57 -16.62
N ASN A 290 24.57 -4.93 -17.38
CA ASN A 290 25.94 -5.12 -16.90
C ASN A 290 26.42 -3.88 -16.14
N LYS A 291 26.17 -2.67 -16.67
CA LYS A 291 26.54 -1.41 -16.01
C LYS A 291 25.89 -1.24 -14.64
N VAL A 292 24.61 -1.60 -14.54
CA VAL A 292 23.84 -1.43 -13.30
C VAL A 292 24.20 -2.49 -12.28
N ILE A 293 24.24 -3.75 -12.71
CA ILE A 293 24.53 -4.90 -11.84
C ILE A 293 25.98 -4.83 -11.32
N MET A 294 26.95 -4.50 -12.18
CA MET A 294 28.35 -4.35 -11.75
C MET A 294 28.53 -3.25 -10.70
N LYS A 295 27.75 -2.16 -10.79
CA LYS A 295 27.77 -1.11 -9.77
C LYS A 295 27.28 -1.63 -8.42
N LEU A 296 26.22 -2.44 -8.41
CA LEU A 296 25.71 -3.08 -7.20
C LEU A 296 26.72 -4.07 -6.61
N TRP A 297 27.33 -4.91 -7.45
CA TRP A 297 28.30 -5.92 -7.01
C TRP A 297 29.55 -5.31 -6.37
N ARG A 298 30.04 -4.17 -6.87
CA ARG A 298 31.18 -3.47 -6.26
C ARG A 298 30.85 -2.80 -4.91
N SER A 299 29.58 -2.67 -4.58
CA SER A 299 29.09 -2.02 -3.35
C SER A 299 28.50 -3.00 -2.34
N ALA A 300 28.44 -4.29 -2.69
CA ALA A 300 28.09 -5.40 -1.81
C ALA A 300 29.38 -5.97 -1.19
#